data_AF-A0A9E5E237-F1
#
_entry.id   AF-A0A9E5E237-F1
#
_cell.length_a   1.000
_cell.length_b   1.000
_cell.length_c   1.000
_cell.angle_alpha   90.00
_cell.angle_beta   90.00
_cell.angle_gamma   90.00
#
_symmetry.space_group_name_H-M   'P 1'
#
loop_
_entity.id
_entity.type
_entity.pdbx_description
1 polymer ?
#
loop_
_entity_poly.entity_id
_entity_poly.type
_entity_poly.pdbx_seq_one_letter_code
_entity_poly.pdbx_strand_id
1 'polypeptide(L)'
;MCNKTENNAPLAYACREASTWCCKDGFIFLPRVEYEAIIAYLVEKPDALADFSSRIIDHGDFLLYDQKTRCQFLRENETCELFSLGIRPTECFWWPAHVYLDDRGELEIRVSKCCTACKYIESGSDFLAKVEVQARAIGLPLLTKFRRIHSYDVSYEVAKKIQ
;
A
#
# COMPACT_ATOMS: atom_id res chain seq x y z
N MET A 1 9.04 9.92 -14.44
CA MET A 1 9.59 8.55 -14.61
C MET A 1 9.93 8.00 -13.23
N CYS A 2 9.14 7.07 -12.69
CA CYS A 2 9.49 6.40 -11.43
C CYS A 2 10.66 5.44 -11.68
N ASN A 3 11.78 5.66 -10.99
CA ASN A 3 12.99 4.87 -11.15
C ASN A 3 12.73 3.39 -10.81
N LYS A 4 13.11 2.55 -11.77
CA LYS A 4 13.00 1.09 -11.78
C LYS A 4 13.73 0.46 -10.58
N THR A 5 12.97 -0.17 -9.69
CA THR A 5 13.09 -1.58 -9.28
C THR A 5 14.45 -2.25 -8.96
N GLU A 6 15.56 -1.57 -8.67
CA GLU A 6 16.79 -2.30 -8.28
C GLU A 6 16.87 -2.61 -6.77
N ASN A 7 16.48 -1.70 -5.87
CA ASN A 7 16.70 -1.94 -4.42
C ASN A 7 15.64 -2.83 -3.74
N ASN A 8 14.58 -3.26 -4.43
CA ASN A 8 13.46 -3.99 -3.81
C ASN A 8 13.12 -5.32 -4.52
N ALA A 9 13.98 -5.84 -5.40
CA ALA A 9 13.74 -7.14 -6.04
C ALA A 9 13.44 -8.28 -5.03
N PRO A 10 14.12 -8.34 -3.85
CA PRO A 10 13.78 -9.32 -2.82
C PRO A 10 12.37 -9.14 -2.24
N LEU A 11 11.92 -7.90 -2.01
CA LEU A 11 10.57 -7.61 -1.54
C LEU A 11 9.51 -7.94 -2.58
N ALA A 12 9.77 -7.62 -3.85
CA ALA A 12 8.89 -7.95 -4.96
C ALA A 12 8.76 -9.48 -5.14
N TYR A 13 9.85 -10.21 -4.95
CA TYR A 13 9.88 -11.67 -4.97
C TYR A 13 9.15 -12.27 -3.76
N ALA A 14 9.41 -11.79 -2.55
CA ALA A 14 8.71 -12.23 -1.34
C ALA A 14 7.20 -12.00 -1.42
N CYS A 15 6.76 -10.91 -2.06
CA CYS A 15 5.33 -10.67 -2.29
C CYS A 15 4.67 -11.68 -3.23
N ARG A 16 5.45 -12.34 -4.10
CA ARG A 16 4.97 -13.39 -5.02
C ARG A 16 5.04 -14.80 -4.42
N GLU A 17 5.99 -15.05 -3.51
CA GLU A 17 6.11 -16.35 -2.85
C GLU A 17 5.19 -16.49 -1.64
N ALA A 18 5.09 -15.44 -0.82
CA ALA A 18 4.08 -15.39 0.22
C ALA A 18 2.77 -15.04 -0.47
N SER A 19 1.75 -15.89 -0.33
CA SER A 19 0.35 -15.55 -0.58
C SER A 19 -0.02 -14.26 0.16
N THR A 20 0.30 -13.11 -0.40
CA THR A 20 0.39 -11.87 0.35
C THR A 20 -1.00 -11.45 0.74
N TRP A 21 -1.23 -11.41 2.05
CA TRP A 21 -2.49 -11.01 2.66
C TRP A 21 -2.98 -9.66 2.12
N CYS A 22 -2.06 -8.71 1.89
CA CYS A 22 -2.34 -7.39 1.32
C CYS A 22 -2.87 -7.38 -0.13
N CYS A 23 -2.94 -8.52 -0.81
CA CYS A 23 -3.58 -8.65 -2.12
C CYS A 23 -4.86 -9.50 -2.04
N LYS A 24 -5.12 -10.11 -0.88
CA LYS A 24 -6.18 -11.08 -0.67
C LYS A 24 -7.29 -10.53 0.24
N ASP A 25 -7.00 -9.64 1.18
CA ASP A 25 -8.05 -8.89 1.87
C ASP A 25 -7.52 -7.55 2.43
N GLY A 26 -8.45 -6.67 2.80
CA GLY A 26 -8.15 -5.41 3.49
C GLY A 26 -8.55 -4.15 2.72
N PHE A 27 -8.21 -3.01 3.30
CA PHE A 27 -8.51 -1.67 2.79
C PHE A 27 -7.22 -0.93 2.41
N ILE A 28 -7.05 -0.63 1.14
CA ILE A 28 -5.93 0.18 0.69
C ILE A 28 -6.32 1.65 0.73
N PHE A 29 -5.51 2.45 1.40
CA PHE A 29 -5.56 3.89 1.28
C PHE A 29 -5.22 4.33 -0.13
N LEU A 30 -6.11 5.13 -0.72
CA LEU A 30 -6.03 5.54 -2.10
C LEU A 30 -6.17 7.07 -2.21
N PRO A 31 -5.06 7.81 -2.36
CA PRO A 31 -5.08 9.21 -2.77
C PRO A 31 -5.89 9.42 -4.05
N ARG A 32 -6.54 10.57 -4.15
CA ARG A 32 -7.38 10.91 -5.31
C ARG A 32 -6.62 10.86 -6.64
N VAL A 33 -5.36 11.30 -6.65
CA VAL A 33 -4.47 11.24 -7.82
C VAL A 33 -4.23 9.80 -8.29
N GLU A 34 -4.06 8.86 -7.35
CA GLU A 34 -3.84 7.45 -7.67
C GLU A 34 -5.14 6.79 -8.15
N TYR A 35 -6.27 7.14 -7.53
CA TYR A 35 -7.58 6.74 -8.02
C TYR A 35 -7.83 7.19 -9.46
N GLU A 36 -7.61 8.47 -9.77
CA GLU A 36 -7.80 9.03 -11.11
C GLU A 36 -6.91 8.32 -12.14
N ALA A 37 -5.67 7.97 -11.78
CA ALA A 37 -4.77 7.19 -12.63
C ALA A 37 -5.30 5.76 -12.91
N ILE A 38 -5.86 5.10 -11.91
CA ILE A 38 -6.47 3.77 -12.07
C ILE A 38 -7.74 3.85 -12.92
N ILE A 39 -8.60 4.84 -12.70
CA ILE A 39 -9.80 5.07 -13.52
C ILE A 39 -9.43 5.28 -14.99
N ALA A 40 -8.43 6.13 -15.26
CA ALA A 40 -7.95 6.37 -16.62
C ALA A 40 -7.44 5.09 -17.30
N TYR A 41 -6.82 4.19 -16.54
CA TYR A 41 -6.41 2.87 -17.04
C TYR A 41 -7.59 1.92 -17.31
N LEU A 42 -8.67 2.04 -16.53
CA LEU A 42 -9.83 1.16 -16.60
C LEU A 42 -10.93 1.63 -17.56
N VAL A 43 -10.83 2.85 -18.12
CA VAL A 43 -11.89 3.43 -18.96
C VAL A 43 -12.27 2.54 -20.16
N GLU A 44 -11.31 1.83 -20.73
CA GLU A 44 -11.51 0.89 -21.86
C GLU A 44 -11.91 -0.54 -21.41
N LYS A 45 -12.20 -0.73 -20.11
CA LYS A 45 -12.53 -2.02 -19.49
C LYS A 45 -13.76 -1.87 -18.58
N PRO A 46 -14.97 -1.76 -19.16
CA PRO A 46 -16.17 -1.36 -18.43
C PRO A 46 -16.48 -2.25 -17.22
N ASP A 47 -16.33 -3.57 -17.35
CA ASP A 47 -16.61 -4.49 -16.25
C ASP A 47 -15.60 -4.34 -15.10
N ALA A 48 -14.32 -4.17 -15.42
CA ALA A 48 -13.28 -3.94 -14.41
C ALA A 48 -13.43 -2.56 -13.76
N LEU A 49 -13.78 -1.53 -14.53
CA LEU A 49 -14.10 -0.21 -14.01
C LEU A 49 -15.29 -0.25 -13.04
N ALA A 50 -16.34 -1.00 -13.38
CA ALA A 50 -17.51 -1.17 -12.53
C ALA A 50 -17.14 -1.89 -11.22
N ASP A 51 -16.38 -2.99 -11.27
CA ASP A 51 -15.93 -3.68 -10.06
C ASP A 51 -15.03 -2.79 -9.19
N PHE A 52 -14.05 -2.09 -9.79
CA PHE A 52 -13.22 -1.12 -9.08
C PHE A 52 -14.03 -0.03 -8.41
N SER A 53 -14.94 0.62 -9.14
CA SER A 53 -15.78 1.69 -8.59
C SER A 53 -16.66 1.17 -7.44
N SER A 54 -17.16 -0.07 -7.52
CA SER A 54 -17.98 -0.69 -6.46
C SER A 54 -17.21 -0.97 -5.16
N ARG A 55 -15.87 -0.95 -5.22
CA ARG A 55 -14.97 -1.21 -4.09
C ARG A 55 -14.40 0.06 -3.49
N ILE A 56 -14.75 1.22 -4.04
CA ILE A 56 -14.29 2.51 -3.53
C ILE A 56 -15.23 3.04 -2.45
N ILE A 57 -14.64 3.42 -1.32
CA ILE A 57 -15.33 4.10 -0.22
C ILE A 57 -14.76 5.52 -0.11
N ASP A 58 -15.63 6.53 -0.19
CA ASP A 58 -15.23 7.95 -0.17
C ASP A 58 -15.30 8.54 1.25
N HIS A 59 -14.18 9.07 1.73
CA HIS A 59 -14.05 9.76 3.02
C HIS A 59 -13.81 11.28 2.88
N GLY A 60 -14.06 11.84 1.69
CA GLY A 60 -13.86 13.24 1.33
C GLY A 60 -12.43 13.55 0.94
N ASP A 61 -11.49 13.43 1.88
CA ASP A 61 -10.08 13.80 1.66
C ASP A 61 -9.27 12.67 1.00
N PHE A 62 -9.74 11.44 1.11
CA PHE A 62 -9.13 10.26 0.53
C PHE A 62 -10.19 9.20 0.21
N LEU A 63 -9.79 8.24 -0.60
CA LEU A 63 -10.60 7.08 -0.95
C LEU A 63 -10.00 5.84 -0.29
N LEU A 64 -10.83 4.85 0.00
CA LEU A 64 -10.40 3.51 0.33
C LEU A 64 -10.76 2.57 -0.79
N TYR A 65 -9.84 1.67 -1.10
CA TYR A 65 -10.07 0.57 -1.99
C TYR A 65 -10.22 -0.73 -1.20
N ASP A 66 -11.45 -1.24 -1.14
CA ASP A 66 -11.79 -2.52 -0.53
C ASP A 66 -11.38 -3.69 -1.45
N GLN A 67 -10.36 -4.43 -1.01
CA GLN A 67 -9.89 -5.58 -1.76
C GLN A 67 -10.85 -6.77 -1.69
N LYS A 68 -11.89 -6.71 -0.84
CA LYS A 68 -12.81 -7.81 -0.54
C LYS A 68 -12.00 -9.06 -0.16
N THR A 69 -12.24 -10.18 -0.85
CA THR A 69 -11.51 -11.45 -0.69
C THR A 69 -10.39 -11.65 -1.71
N ARG A 70 -10.22 -10.70 -2.64
CA ARG A 70 -9.11 -10.66 -3.61
C ARG A 70 -9.07 -9.32 -4.35
N CYS A 71 -7.89 -8.73 -4.40
CA CYS A 71 -7.61 -7.58 -5.26
C CYS A 71 -7.86 -7.94 -6.73
N GLN A 72 -8.71 -7.17 -7.42
CA GLN A 72 -9.07 -7.44 -8.82
C GLN A 72 -7.88 -7.37 -9.79
N PHE A 73 -6.83 -6.63 -9.41
CA PHE A 73 -5.62 -6.45 -10.22
C PHE A 73 -4.60 -7.60 -10.06
N LEU A 74 -4.92 -8.63 -9.29
CA LEU A 74 -4.06 -9.77 -9.03
C LEU A 74 -4.28 -10.86 -10.09
N ARG A 75 -3.31 -11.02 -11.01
CA ARG A 75 -3.31 -12.05 -12.05
C ARG A 75 -3.21 -13.47 -11.47
N GLU A 76 -3.44 -14.47 -12.31
CA GLU A 76 -3.40 -15.89 -11.92
C GLU A 76 -2.06 -16.31 -11.32
N ASN A 77 -0.95 -15.77 -11.83
CA ASN A 77 0.40 -16.00 -11.32
C ASN A 77 0.77 -15.13 -10.09
N GLU A 78 -0.23 -14.58 -9.40
CA GLU A 78 -0.07 -13.71 -8.23
C GLU A 78 0.74 -12.42 -8.50
N THR A 79 0.83 -11.98 -9.76
CA THR A 79 1.43 -10.68 -10.09
C THR A 79 0.38 -9.58 -10.17
N CYS A 80 0.72 -8.38 -9.66
CA CYS A 80 -0.15 -7.20 -9.75
C CYS A 80 0.01 -6.53 -11.12
N GLU A 81 -1.09 -6.40 -11.87
CA GLU A 81 -1.02 -5.79 -13.21
C GLU A 81 -0.72 -4.29 -13.20
N LEU A 82 -1.13 -3.58 -12.15
CA LEU A 82 -0.85 -2.15 -11.99
C LEU A 82 0.63 -1.87 -11.71
N PHE A 83 1.38 -2.88 -11.22
CA PHE A 83 2.78 -2.72 -10.86
C PHE A 83 3.64 -2.31 -12.05
N SER A 84 3.53 -3.04 -13.17
CA SER A 84 4.29 -2.74 -14.40
C SER A 84 3.95 -1.40 -15.03
N LEU A 85 2.80 -0.82 -14.67
CA LEU A 85 2.31 0.44 -15.19
C LEU A 85 2.68 1.63 -14.30
N GLY A 86 3.18 1.38 -13.08
CA GLY A 86 3.54 2.44 -12.13
C GLY A 86 2.35 3.21 -11.55
N ILE A 87 1.13 2.67 -11.66
CA ILE A 87 -0.12 3.27 -11.17
C ILE A 87 -0.73 2.50 -9.99
N ARG A 88 0.03 1.56 -9.43
CA ARG A 88 -0.38 0.83 -8.22
C ARG A 88 -0.50 1.82 -7.05
N PRO A 89 -1.45 1.63 -6.11
CA PRO A 89 -1.52 2.51 -4.95
C PRO A 89 -0.20 2.53 -4.17
N THR A 90 0.18 3.70 -3.66
CA THR A 90 1.46 3.90 -2.99
C THR A 90 1.62 2.99 -1.77
N GLU A 91 0.56 2.76 -1.00
CA GLU A 91 0.58 1.86 0.15
C GLU A 91 0.97 0.41 -0.24
N CYS A 92 0.56 -0.06 -1.42
CA CYS A 92 0.95 -1.38 -1.92
C CYS A 92 2.45 -1.47 -2.26
N PHE A 93 3.13 -0.33 -2.48
CA PHE A 93 4.60 -0.30 -2.63
C PHE A 93 5.34 -0.41 -1.30
N TRP A 94 4.69 -0.02 -0.21
CA TRP A 94 5.30 -0.02 1.11
C TRP A 94 5.06 -1.30 1.86
N TRP A 95 4.10 -2.14 1.47
CA TRP A 95 3.84 -3.40 2.16
C TRP A 95 5.12 -4.23 2.37
N PRO A 96 5.37 -4.79 3.56
CA PRO A 96 4.55 -4.79 4.78
C PRO A 96 4.75 -3.60 5.75
N ALA A 97 5.36 -2.50 5.30
CA ALA A 97 5.51 -1.28 6.09
C ALA A 97 4.29 -0.34 5.97
N HIS A 98 3.91 0.25 7.09
CA HIS A 98 2.81 1.21 7.21
C HIS A 98 3.22 2.34 8.14
N VAL A 99 2.68 3.53 7.89
CA VAL A 99 2.85 4.70 8.76
C VAL A 99 1.73 4.75 9.79
N TYR A 100 2.08 4.95 11.05
CA TYR A 100 1.20 5.07 12.21
C TYR A 100 1.55 6.31 13.06
N LEU A 101 0.63 6.68 13.95
CA LEU A 101 0.96 7.50 15.12
C LEU A 101 1.18 6.59 16.32
N ASP A 102 2.19 6.90 17.12
CA ASP A 102 2.33 6.30 18.44
C ASP A 102 1.40 6.96 19.47
N ASP A 103 1.42 6.47 20.71
CA ASP A 103 0.57 6.95 21.80
C ASP A 103 0.81 8.42 22.18
N ARG A 104 1.92 9.00 21.71
CA ARG A 104 2.28 10.41 21.93
C ARG A 104 1.89 11.29 20.75
N GLY A 105 1.35 10.72 19.68
CA GLY A 105 1.03 11.43 18.45
C GLY A 105 2.26 11.65 17.56
N GLU A 106 3.35 10.92 17.80
CA GLU A 106 4.54 10.97 16.95
C GLU A 106 4.45 9.94 15.82
N LEU A 107 4.95 10.29 14.65
CA LEU A 107 4.87 9.44 13.47
C LEU A 107 5.92 8.34 13.48
N GLU A 108 5.52 7.15 13.07
CA GLU A 108 6.42 6.02 12.95
C GLU A 108 6.05 5.08 11.80
N ILE A 109 7.07 4.45 11.23
CA ILE A 109 6.90 3.35 10.30
C ILE A 109 6.93 2.07 11.10
N ARG A 110 5.85 1.30 11.00
CA ARG A 110 5.75 -0.05 11.55
C ARG A 110 5.77 -1.09 10.43
N VAL A 111 6.39 -2.23 10.69
CA VAL A 111 6.45 -3.35 9.74
C VAL A 111 5.62 -4.51 10.29
N SER A 112 4.65 -4.96 9.50
CA SER A 112 3.82 -6.12 9.84
C SER A 112 4.66 -7.40 9.89
N LYS A 113 4.42 -8.24 10.91
CA LYS A 113 5.04 -9.56 11.05
C LYS A 113 4.25 -10.70 10.42
N CYS A 114 3.10 -10.44 9.81
CA CYS A 114 2.25 -11.49 9.26
C CYS A 114 2.78 -12.11 7.94
N CYS A 115 3.82 -11.53 7.32
CA CYS A 115 4.34 -11.96 6.03
C CYS A 115 5.86 -12.14 6.07
N THR A 116 6.39 -13.14 5.35
CA THR A 116 7.85 -13.37 5.20
C THR A 116 8.56 -12.18 4.55
N ALA A 117 7.84 -11.33 3.81
CA ALA A 117 8.36 -10.08 3.26
C ALA A 117 9.00 -9.16 4.32
N CYS A 118 8.56 -9.23 5.59
CA CYS A 118 9.15 -8.43 6.66
C CYS A 118 10.63 -8.76 6.95
N LYS A 119 11.07 -9.98 6.61
CA LYS A 119 12.47 -10.43 6.79
C LYS A 119 13.44 -9.71 5.85
N TYR A 120 12.94 -9.06 4.81
CA TYR A 120 13.73 -8.32 3.82
C TYR A 120 13.80 -6.82 4.13
N ILE A 121 13.18 -6.35 5.22
CA ILE A 121 13.23 -4.96 5.65
C ILE A 121 14.19 -4.86 6.84
N GLU A 122 15.38 -4.35 6.57
CA GLU A 122 16.37 -4.04 7.61
C GLU A 122 16.12 -2.64 8.19
N SER A 123 16.47 -2.47 9.46
CA SER A 123 16.48 -1.14 10.11
C SER A 123 17.47 -0.23 9.38
N GLY A 124 17.07 1.00 9.09
CA GLY A 124 17.89 1.96 8.35
C GLY A 124 18.00 1.69 6.83
N SER A 125 17.28 0.71 6.30
CA SER A 125 17.27 0.45 4.85
C SER A 125 16.74 1.63 4.04
N ASP A 126 17.24 1.76 2.80
CA ASP A 126 16.73 2.69 1.78
C ASP A 126 15.22 2.57 1.58
N PHE A 127 14.66 1.38 1.81
CA PHE A 127 13.24 1.13 1.73
C PHE A 127 12.46 2.01 2.72
N LEU A 128 12.85 2.01 4.00
CA LEU A 128 12.17 2.81 5.03
C LEU A 128 12.33 4.31 4.78
N ALA A 129 13.46 4.75 4.21
CA ALA A 129 13.64 6.13 3.77
C ALA A 129 12.68 6.50 2.61
N LYS A 130 12.47 5.60 1.63
CA LYS A 130 11.51 5.80 0.54
C LYS A 130 10.07 5.86 1.04
N VAL A 131 9.69 4.97 1.96
CA VAL A 131 8.37 4.98 2.61
C VAL A 131 8.13 6.33 3.27
N GLU A 132 9.09 6.84 4.04
CA GLU A 132 8.98 8.16 4.68
C GLU A 132 8.79 9.30 3.67
N VAL A 133 9.62 9.36 2.63
CA VAL A 133 9.54 10.41 1.60
C VAL A 133 8.17 10.40 0.93
N GLN A 134 7.68 9.21 0.54
CA GLN A 134 6.38 9.10 -0.11
C GLN A 134 5.22 9.36 0.86
N ALA A 135 5.35 9.01 2.14
CA ALA A 135 4.36 9.33 3.17
C ALA A 135 4.23 10.84 3.41
N ARG A 136 5.36 11.57 3.42
CA ARG A 136 5.35 13.03 3.45
C ARG A 136 4.69 13.64 2.22
N ALA A 137 4.94 13.07 1.03
CA ALA A 137 4.35 13.54 -0.22
C ALA A 137 2.83 13.35 -0.27
N ILE A 138 2.31 12.24 0.27
CA ILE A 138 0.86 12.01 0.41
C ILE A 138 0.23 12.99 1.40
N GLY A 139 0.95 13.33 2.46
CA GLY A 139 0.47 14.15 3.56
C GLY A 139 0.24 13.31 4.81
N LEU A 140 1.07 13.57 5.82
CA LEU A 140 1.04 12.84 7.09
C LEU A 140 -0.34 12.93 7.81
N PRO A 141 -1.03 14.09 7.89
CA PRO A 141 -2.35 14.15 8.52
C PRO A 141 -3.40 13.24 7.86
N LEU A 142 -3.27 12.99 6.56
CA LEU A 142 -4.20 12.17 5.80
C LEU A 142 -4.01 10.69 6.11
N LEU A 143 -2.75 10.23 6.13
CA LEU A 143 -2.39 8.85 6.51
C LEU A 143 -2.80 8.53 7.94
N THR A 144 -2.66 9.48 8.86
CA THR A 144 -3.03 9.27 10.27
C THR A 144 -4.54 9.25 10.46
N LYS A 145 -5.29 10.12 9.74
CA LYS A 145 -6.77 10.05 9.69
C LYS A 145 -7.22 8.67 9.24
N PHE A 146 -6.62 8.13 8.18
CA PHE A 146 -6.91 6.78 7.70
C PHE A 146 -6.67 5.70 8.76
N ARG A 147 -5.47 5.65 9.35
CA ARG A 147 -5.12 4.60 10.34
C ARG A 147 -5.96 4.63 11.60
N ARG A 148 -6.44 5.80 12.01
CA ARG A 148 -7.36 5.92 13.14
C ARG A 148 -8.71 5.27 12.85
N ILE A 149 -9.17 5.30 11.60
CA ILE A 149 -10.46 4.72 11.20
C ILE A 149 -10.29 3.23 10.89
N HIS A 150 -9.18 2.86 10.25
CA HIS A 150 -8.87 1.50 9.80
C HIS A 150 -7.55 1.03 10.41
N SER A 151 -7.60 0.60 11.68
CA SER A 151 -6.49 -0.12 12.31
C SER A 151 -6.57 -1.60 11.96
N TYR A 152 -5.47 -2.17 11.52
CA TYR A 152 -5.37 -3.60 11.29
C TYR A 152 -5.07 -4.34 12.60
N ASP A 153 -5.77 -5.44 12.85
CA ASP A 153 -5.46 -6.37 13.94
C ASP A 153 -4.30 -7.28 13.54
N VAL A 154 -3.13 -6.68 13.38
CA VAL A 154 -1.91 -7.36 12.94
C VAL A 154 -0.78 -6.98 13.88
N SER A 155 0.08 -7.94 14.21
CA SER A 155 1.29 -7.67 14.99
C SER A 155 2.27 -6.85 14.16
N TYR A 156 2.60 -5.67 14.67
CA TYR A 156 3.48 -4.69 14.08
C TYR A 156 4.69 -4.46 14.99
N GLU A 157 5.88 -4.31 14.40
CA GLU A 157 7.05 -3.79 15.11
C GLU A 157 7.42 -2.40 14.60
N VAL A 158 7.84 -1.52 15.50
CA VAL A 158 8.36 -0.19 15.13
C VAL A 158 9.69 -0.37 14.42
N ALA A 159 9.76 0.04 13.15
CA ALA A 159 10.96 -0.04 12.33
C ALA A 159 11.70 1.30 12.25
N LYS A 160 10.99 2.43 12.30
CA LYS A 160 11.57 3.77 12.22
C LYS A 160 10.66 4.84 12.83
N LYS A 161 11.22 5.79 13.57
CA LYS A 161 10.54 7.05 13.94
C LYS A 161 10.72 8.09 12.84
N ILE A 162 9.65 8.83 12.51
CA ILE A 162 9.67 9.92 11.53
C ILE A 162 9.79 11.23 12.31
N GLN A 163 10.87 11.98 12.08
CA GLN A 163 11.16 13.25 12.78
C GLN A 163 10.68 14.49 12.02
#